data_AF-A0A0Q7CH90-F1
#
_entry.id   AF-A0A0Q7CH90-F1
#
_cell.length_a   1.000
_cell.length_b   1.000
_cell.length_c   1.000
_cell.angle_alpha   90.00
_cell.angle_beta   90.00
_cell.angle_gamma   90.00
#
_symmetry.space_group_name_H-M   'P 1'
#
loop_
_entity.id
_entity.type
_entity.pdbx_description
1 polymer ?
#
loop_
_entity_poly.entity_id
_entity_poly.type
_entity_poly.pdbx_seq_one_letter_code
_entity_poly.pdbx_strand_id
1 'polypeptide(L)'
;MALTLDPEDTRGRIHDLVWSGFHPDADVEWMITDEYLDPDELSAEDRAWVKAEAARACAAKRAAESGWPAQTEYDWLEAVFAQLRGEKIIALHRAGNTLADGHDDVREQWRAAGRLASGIRGCCFYHSQDLDTAVRTGRLRLAFSGGMIPEIEQREANTVVVGHRIVELLRAAGFGAHWSGNVDERIEADLGQWRKRSPRA
;
A
#
# COMPACT_ATOMS: atom_id res chain seq x y z
N MET A 1 -30.55 0.55 20.62
CA MET A 1 -30.40 1.98 20.94
C MET A 1 -29.72 2.62 19.73
N ALA A 2 -29.24 3.86 19.79
CA ALA A 2 -28.57 4.49 18.66
C ALA A 2 -27.05 4.26 18.77
N LEU A 3 -26.39 4.06 17.63
CA LEU A 3 -24.93 3.99 17.55
C LEU A 3 -24.31 5.31 18.02
N THR A 4 -23.16 5.24 18.68
CA THR A 4 -22.40 6.42 19.09
C THR A 4 -21.25 6.74 18.12
N LEU A 5 -20.77 5.73 17.39
CA LEU A 5 -19.81 5.89 16.30
C LEU A 5 -20.43 6.58 15.07
N ASP A 6 -19.59 7.08 14.17
CA ASP A 6 -20.00 7.50 12.82
C ASP A 6 -20.11 6.26 11.91
N PRO A 7 -21.33 5.84 11.49
CA PRO A 7 -21.50 4.62 10.72
C PRO A 7 -21.04 4.73 9.27
N GLU A 8 -20.96 5.93 8.70
CA GLU A 8 -20.51 6.13 7.33
C GLU A 8 -19.00 6.04 7.26
N ASP A 9 -18.32 6.81 8.11
CA ASP A 9 -16.86 6.82 8.22
C ASP A 9 -16.32 5.43 8.58
N THR A 10 -16.90 4.80 9.61
CA THR A 10 -16.48 3.46 10.06
C THR A 10 -16.66 2.42 8.95
N ARG A 11 -17.73 2.51 8.16
CA ARG A 11 -17.95 1.60 7.02
C ARG A 11 -16.92 1.82 5.93
N GLY A 12 -16.55 3.08 5.66
CA GLY A 12 -15.45 3.42 4.75
C GLY A 12 -14.14 2.77 5.19
N ARG A 13 -13.81 2.87 6.49
CA ARG A 13 -12.59 2.25 7.03
C ARG A 13 -12.61 0.72 6.95
N ILE A 14 -13.73 0.09 7.30
CA ILE A 14 -13.92 -1.37 7.16
C ILE A 14 -13.71 -1.78 5.70
N HIS A 15 -14.29 -1.04 4.76
CA HIS A 15 -14.13 -1.31 3.34
C HIS A 15 -12.65 -1.27 2.95
N ASP A 16 -11.92 -0.22 3.30
CA ASP A 16 -10.52 -0.08 2.91
C ASP A 16 -9.64 -1.18 3.51
N LEU A 17 -9.80 -1.51 4.80
CA LEU A 17 -9.06 -2.59 5.45
C LEU A 17 -9.28 -3.94 4.75
N VAL A 18 -10.54 -4.28 4.49
CA VAL A 18 -10.92 -5.53 3.84
C VAL A 18 -10.39 -5.59 2.41
N TRP A 19 -10.68 -4.56 1.61
CA TRP A 19 -10.32 -4.52 0.19
C TRP A 19 -8.85 -4.26 -0.08
N SER A 20 -8.09 -3.76 0.90
CA SER A 20 -6.63 -3.69 0.84
C SER A 20 -6.01 -5.07 0.56
N GLY A 21 -6.58 -6.14 1.12
CA GLY A 21 -6.10 -7.53 0.96
C GLY A 21 -4.83 -7.89 1.73
N PHE A 22 -4.47 -7.09 2.74
CA PHE A 22 -3.33 -7.38 3.61
C PHE A 22 -3.71 -8.02 4.95
N HIS A 23 -4.98 -7.94 5.35
CA HIS A 23 -5.43 -8.37 6.67
C HIS A 23 -6.25 -9.67 6.59
N PRO A 24 -6.00 -10.63 7.50
CA PRO A 24 -6.93 -11.72 7.76
C PRO A 24 -8.31 -11.18 8.16
N ASP A 25 -9.37 -11.87 7.72
CA ASP A 25 -10.76 -11.47 8.00
C ASP A 25 -11.03 -11.40 9.53
N ALA A 26 -10.34 -12.24 10.32
CA ALA A 26 -10.47 -12.29 11.78
C ALA A 26 -9.92 -11.05 12.51
N ASP A 27 -9.00 -10.32 11.88
CA ASP A 27 -8.33 -9.17 12.51
C ASP A 27 -9.10 -7.86 12.27
N VAL A 28 -9.99 -7.82 11.26
CA VAL A 28 -10.67 -6.59 10.83
C VAL A 28 -11.52 -5.96 11.94
N GLU A 29 -12.24 -6.77 12.71
CA GLU A 29 -13.05 -6.28 13.84
C GLU A 29 -12.15 -5.56 14.86
N TRP A 30 -11.08 -6.23 15.30
CA TRP A 30 -10.15 -5.70 16.29
C TRP A 30 -9.45 -4.44 15.80
N MET A 31 -9.00 -4.41 14.54
CA MET A 31 -8.39 -3.22 13.96
C MET A 31 -9.34 -2.01 13.98
N ILE A 32 -10.64 -2.22 13.78
CA ILE A 32 -11.61 -1.12 13.87
C ILE A 32 -11.84 -0.70 15.31
N THR A 33 -12.07 -1.66 16.22
CA THR A 33 -12.46 -1.35 17.60
C THR A 33 -11.32 -0.86 18.48
N ASP A 34 -10.08 -1.24 18.16
CA ASP A 34 -8.92 -1.03 19.04
C ASP A 34 -7.85 -0.11 18.41
N GLU A 35 -7.74 -0.06 17.07
CA GLU A 35 -6.75 0.82 16.40
C GLU A 35 -7.37 2.06 15.75
N TYR A 36 -8.59 1.95 15.22
CA TYR A 36 -9.23 3.05 14.49
C TYR A 36 -10.14 3.90 15.36
N LEU A 37 -11.01 3.26 16.14
CA LEU A 37 -11.91 3.91 17.09
C LEU A 37 -11.28 3.91 18.49
N ASP A 38 -11.80 4.76 19.37
CA ASP A 38 -11.45 4.71 20.80
C ASP A 38 -12.23 3.56 21.47
N PRO A 39 -11.57 2.48 21.92
CA PRO A 39 -12.25 1.34 22.53
C PRO A 39 -13.05 1.70 23.79
N ASP A 40 -12.64 2.75 24.51
CA ASP A 40 -13.31 3.20 25.74
C ASP A 40 -14.60 3.98 25.45
N GLU A 41 -14.77 4.48 24.22
CA GLU A 41 -15.99 5.20 23.78
C GLU A 41 -17.04 4.27 23.14
N LEU A 42 -16.70 3.01 22.87
CA LEU A 42 -17.58 2.06 22.18
C LEU A 42 -18.58 1.39 23.12
N SER A 43 -19.87 1.53 22.80
CA SER A 43 -20.91 0.74 23.44
C SER A 43 -20.91 -0.72 22.96
N ALA A 44 -21.65 -1.59 23.66
CA ALA A 44 -21.89 -2.96 23.21
C ALA A 44 -22.63 -3.02 21.86
N GLU A 45 -23.46 -2.02 21.55
CA GLU A 45 -24.17 -1.94 20.27
C GLU A 45 -23.22 -1.56 19.13
N ASP A 46 -22.28 -0.65 19.36
CA ASP A 46 -21.26 -0.27 18.38
C ASP A 46 -20.36 -1.46 18.04
N ARG A 47 -19.89 -2.19 19.06
CA ARG A 47 -19.06 -3.40 18.86
C ARG A 47 -19.82 -4.47 18.07
N ALA A 48 -21.07 -4.73 18.42
CA ALA A 48 -21.91 -5.66 17.68
C ALA A 48 -22.13 -5.22 16.22
N TRP A 49 -22.29 -3.92 15.98
CA TRP A 49 -22.43 -3.35 14.65
C TRP A 49 -21.14 -3.47 13.83
N VAL A 50 -19.99 -3.11 14.39
CA VAL A 50 -18.68 -3.24 13.72
C VAL A 50 -18.42 -4.69 13.32
N LYS A 51 -18.65 -5.63 14.23
CA LYS A 51 -18.53 -7.06 13.95
C LYS A 51 -19.40 -7.51 12.78
N ALA A 52 -20.66 -7.09 12.76
CA ALA A 52 -21.58 -7.43 11.68
C ALA A 52 -21.15 -6.81 10.33
N GLU A 53 -20.72 -5.55 10.32
CA GLU A 53 -20.28 -4.87 9.11
C GLU A 53 -18.95 -5.41 8.58
N ALA A 54 -18.00 -5.74 9.46
CA ALA A 54 -16.74 -6.40 9.10
C ALA A 54 -16.99 -7.77 8.46
N ALA A 55 -17.84 -8.60 9.08
CA ALA A 55 -18.23 -9.89 8.53
C ALA A 55 -18.91 -9.75 7.16
N ARG A 56 -19.82 -8.77 7.02
CA ARG A 56 -20.51 -8.47 5.75
C ARG A 56 -19.52 -8.05 4.65
N ALA A 57 -18.58 -7.15 4.97
CA ALA A 57 -17.57 -6.69 4.03
C ALA A 57 -16.62 -7.81 3.60
N CYS A 58 -16.14 -8.63 4.56
CA CYS A 58 -15.30 -9.79 4.27
C CYS A 58 -16.03 -10.78 3.35
N ALA A 59 -17.28 -11.13 3.66
CA ALA A 59 -18.09 -12.02 2.83
C ALA A 59 -18.28 -11.47 1.41
N ALA A 60 -18.57 -10.17 1.27
CA ALA A 60 -18.70 -9.52 -0.03
C ALA A 60 -17.40 -9.58 -0.84
N LYS A 61 -16.24 -9.33 -0.20
CA LYS A 61 -14.95 -9.44 -0.86
C LYS A 61 -14.65 -10.87 -1.30
N ARG A 62 -14.87 -11.88 -0.45
CA ARG A 62 -14.68 -13.30 -0.80
C ARG A 62 -15.54 -13.71 -1.99
N ALA A 63 -16.79 -13.24 -2.04
CA ALA A 63 -17.66 -13.47 -3.19
C ALA A 63 -17.09 -12.82 -4.46
N ALA A 64 -16.61 -11.58 -4.39
CA ALA A 64 -15.98 -10.91 -5.52
C ALA A 64 -14.71 -11.63 -6.00
N GLU A 65 -13.84 -12.08 -5.08
CA GLU A 65 -12.60 -12.80 -5.37
C GLU A 65 -12.82 -14.07 -6.19
N SER A 66 -13.97 -14.74 -6.03
CA SER A 66 -14.32 -15.94 -6.80
C SER A 66 -14.47 -15.68 -8.31
N GLY A 67 -14.79 -14.44 -8.68
CA GLY A 67 -14.93 -14.01 -10.07
C GLY A 67 -13.65 -13.37 -10.65
N TRP A 68 -12.58 -13.25 -9.87
CA TRP A 68 -11.35 -12.60 -10.34
C TRP A 68 -10.54 -13.52 -11.27
N PRO A 69 -9.88 -12.95 -12.29
CA PRO A 69 -8.96 -13.70 -13.15
C PRO A 69 -7.79 -14.27 -12.34
N ALA A 70 -7.16 -15.35 -12.82
CA ALA A 70 -6.07 -16.03 -12.11
C ALA A 70 -4.94 -15.08 -11.67
N GLN A 71 -4.59 -14.13 -12.53
CA GLN A 71 -3.72 -13.00 -12.19
C GLN A 71 -4.52 -11.70 -12.20
N THR A 72 -4.32 -10.87 -11.19
CA THR A 72 -4.91 -9.53 -11.09
C THR A 72 -3.86 -8.43 -11.26
N GLU A 73 -4.31 -7.19 -11.26
CA GLU A 73 -3.47 -6.00 -11.27
C GLU A 73 -2.47 -6.02 -10.10
N TYR A 74 -2.88 -6.53 -8.93
CA TYR A 74 -1.94 -6.66 -7.81
C TYR A 74 -0.83 -7.66 -8.11
N ASP A 75 -1.13 -8.80 -8.76
CA ASP A 75 -0.13 -9.80 -9.10
C ASP A 75 0.90 -9.23 -10.11
N TRP A 76 0.46 -8.39 -11.05
CA TRP A 76 1.35 -7.69 -11.98
C TRP A 76 2.17 -6.57 -11.29
N LEU A 77 1.56 -5.85 -10.35
CA LEU A 77 2.25 -4.84 -9.54
C LEU A 77 3.34 -5.49 -8.65
N GLU A 78 3.04 -6.62 -8.02
CA GLU A 78 4.01 -7.39 -7.24
C GLU A 78 5.17 -7.86 -8.14
N ALA A 79 4.90 -8.30 -9.38
CA ALA A 79 5.96 -8.67 -10.32
C ALA A 79 6.91 -7.49 -10.62
N VAL A 80 6.37 -6.27 -10.78
CA VAL A 80 7.17 -5.04 -10.91
C VAL A 80 8.02 -4.81 -9.65
N PHE A 81 7.44 -4.92 -8.46
CA PHE A 81 8.16 -4.73 -7.19
C PHE A 81 9.24 -5.79 -6.97
N ALA A 82 8.97 -7.05 -7.35
CA ALA A 82 9.95 -8.13 -7.31
C ALA A 82 11.12 -7.86 -8.26
N GLN A 83 10.85 -7.34 -9.46
CA GLN A 83 11.90 -6.94 -10.40
C GLN A 83 12.75 -5.79 -9.86
N LEU A 84 12.14 -4.75 -9.28
CA LEU A 84 12.87 -3.66 -8.62
C LEU A 84 13.81 -4.19 -7.52
N ARG A 85 13.34 -5.13 -6.68
CA ARG A 85 14.20 -5.78 -5.67
C ARG A 85 15.37 -6.54 -6.29
N GLY A 86 15.13 -7.24 -7.41
CA GLY A 86 16.18 -7.89 -8.20
C GLY A 86 17.24 -6.90 -8.72
N GLU A 87 16.82 -5.68 -9.04
CA GLU A 87 17.67 -4.58 -9.51
C GLU A 87 18.32 -3.76 -8.38
N LYS A 88 18.27 -4.27 -7.14
CA LYS A 88 18.80 -3.60 -5.93
C LYS A 88 18.10 -2.29 -5.58
N ILE A 89 16.82 -2.18 -5.90
CA ILE A 89 15.93 -1.12 -5.42
C ILE A 89 15.08 -1.70 -4.29
N ILE A 90 15.11 -1.07 -3.10
CA ILE A 90 14.22 -1.47 -2.01
C ILE A 90 12.78 -1.18 -2.46
N ALA A 91 11.96 -2.21 -2.64
CA ALA A 91 10.57 -2.06 -3.08
C ALA A 91 9.62 -2.61 -2.01
N LEU A 92 8.89 -1.70 -1.34
CA LEU A 92 8.04 -2.02 -0.18
C LEU A 92 6.57 -1.75 -0.47
N HIS A 93 5.75 -2.77 -0.25
CA HIS A 93 4.29 -2.63 -0.23
C HIS A 93 3.85 -2.15 1.14
N ARG A 94 3.02 -1.10 1.19
CA ARG A 94 2.41 -0.56 2.42
C ARG A 94 3.47 -0.29 3.51
N ALA A 95 4.47 0.53 3.17
CA ALA A 95 5.52 0.94 4.09
C ALA A 95 4.99 2.02 5.03
N GLY A 96 4.82 1.68 6.30
CA GLY A 96 4.23 2.54 7.33
C GLY A 96 2.86 3.13 6.99
N ASN A 97 2.50 4.18 7.75
CA ASN A 97 1.24 4.89 7.58
C ASN A 97 1.39 6.18 6.78
N THR A 98 2.53 6.85 6.98
CA THR A 98 2.86 8.13 6.37
C THR A 98 4.09 8.01 5.46
N LEU A 99 4.36 9.07 4.69
CA LEU A 99 5.57 9.18 3.90
C LEU A 99 6.85 9.08 4.77
N ALA A 100 6.83 9.67 5.97
CA ALA A 100 7.95 9.64 6.89
C ALA A 100 8.23 8.21 7.38
N ASP A 101 7.18 7.49 7.79
CA ASP A 101 7.30 6.10 8.23
C ASP A 101 7.86 5.21 7.10
N GLY A 102 7.36 5.38 5.88
CA GLY A 102 7.87 4.61 4.74
C GLY A 102 9.36 4.89 4.45
N HIS A 103 9.84 6.12 4.67
CA HIS A 103 11.26 6.41 4.61
C HIS A 103 12.05 5.77 5.75
N ASP A 104 11.48 5.66 6.95
CA ASP A 104 12.10 4.92 8.06
C ASP A 104 12.21 3.42 7.76
N ASP A 105 11.16 2.79 7.25
CA ASP A 105 11.18 1.38 6.82
C ASP A 105 12.28 1.14 5.77
N VAL A 106 12.39 2.02 4.78
CA VAL A 106 13.47 1.97 3.78
C VAL A 106 14.86 2.09 4.43
N ARG A 107 15.03 3.02 5.39
CA ARG A 107 16.30 3.17 6.13
C ARG A 107 16.64 1.92 6.91
N GLU A 108 15.67 1.28 7.55
CA GLU A 108 15.88 0.05 8.31
C GLU A 108 16.30 -1.11 7.40
N GLN A 109 15.61 -1.31 6.28
CA GLN A 109 15.97 -2.32 5.27
C GLN A 109 17.39 -2.09 4.73
N TRP A 110 17.73 -0.84 4.43
CA TRP A 110 19.08 -0.48 3.97
C TRP A 110 20.15 -0.77 5.03
N ARG A 111 19.87 -0.46 6.31
CA ARG A 111 20.78 -0.76 7.43
C ARG A 111 20.97 -2.27 7.59
N ALA A 112 19.88 -3.03 7.59
CA ALA A 112 19.89 -4.48 7.72
C ALA A 112 20.64 -5.17 6.57
N ALA A 113 20.58 -4.61 5.36
CA ALA A 113 21.29 -5.11 4.19
C ALA A 113 22.80 -4.81 4.17
N GLY A 114 23.35 -4.15 5.20
CA GLY A 114 24.78 -3.80 5.27
C GLY A 114 25.10 -2.41 4.72
N ARG A 115 24.12 -1.50 4.68
CA ARG A 115 24.30 -0.08 4.32
C ARG A 115 24.94 0.06 2.94
N LEU A 116 26.01 0.85 2.81
CA LEU A 116 26.69 1.09 1.53
C LEU A 116 27.22 -0.20 0.89
N ALA A 117 27.60 -1.21 1.69
CA ALA A 117 28.10 -2.49 1.19
C ALA A 117 26.99 -3.35 0.53
N SER A 118 25.71 -3.01 0.75
CA SER A 118 24.56 -3.74 0.18
C SER A 118 24.45 -3.64 -1.34
N GLY A 119 25.05 -2.60 -1.94
CA GLY A 119 24.85 -2.25 -3.35
C GLY A 119 23.44 -1.77 -3.67
N ILE A 120 22.62 -1.40 -2.68
CA ILE A 120 21.27 -0.85 -2.89
C ILE A 120 21.37 0.51 -3.59
N ARG A 121 20.59 0.66 -4.66
CA ARG A 121 20.66 1.78 -5.61
C ARG A 121 19.48 2.75 -5.51
N GLY A 122 18.46 2.40 -4.75
CA GLY A 122 17.25 3.22 -4.67
C GLY A 122 16.17 2.59 -3.81
N CYS A 123 15.03 3.27 -3.73
CA CYS A 123 13.82 2.73 -3.15
C CYS A 123 12.57 3.12 -3.94
N CYS A 124 11.50 2.34 -3.76
CA CYS A 124 10.14 2.57 -4.25
C CYS A 124 9.15 2.03 -3.20
N PHE A 125 8.16 2.81 -2.80
CA PHE A 125 7.14 2.36 -1.87
C PHE A 125 5.85 3.15 -1.99
N TYR A 126 4.80 2.62 -1.38
CA TYR A 126 3.57 3.36 -1.04
C TYR A 126 3.20 3.07 0.41
N HIS A 127 2.58 4.03 1.08
CA HIS A 127 2.13 3.90 2.48
C HIS A 127 0.63 3.58 2.56
N SER A 128 0.09 3.36 3.77
CA SER A 128 -1.31 2.95 3.95
C SER A 128 -2.34 3.92 3.36
N GLN A 129 -2.14 5.23 3.46
CA GLN A 129 -3.08 6.21 2.87
C GLN A 129 -3.08 6.19 1.33
N ASP A 130 -1.93 5.91 0.70
CA ASP A 130 -1.87 5.73 -0.76
C ASP A 130 -2.60 4.45 -1.19
N LEU A 131 -2.49 3.39 -0.38
CA LEU A 131 -3.20 2.14 -0.56
C LEU A 131 -4.72 2.34 -0.43
N ASP A 132 -5.19 3.07 0.58
CA ASP A 132 -6.62 3.37 0.74
C ASP A 132 -7.16 4.12 -0.51
N THR A 133 -6.37 5.06 -1.04
CA THR A 133 -6.72 5.74 -2.31
C THR A 133 -6.77 4.77 -3.48
N ALA A 134 -5.80 3.86 -3.60
CA ALA A 134 -5.75 2.87 -4.67
C ALA A 134 -6.92 1.88 -4.59
N VAL A 135 -7.31 1.47 -3.38
CA VAL A 135 -8.49 0.62 -3.15
C VAL A 135 -9.75 1.28 -3.70
N ARG A 136 -9.94 2.58 -3.46
CA ARG A 136 -11.14 3.31 -3.87
C ARG A 136 -11.14 3.74 -5.34
N THR A 137 -9.98 4.01 -5.93
CA THR A 137 -9.89 4.71 -7.22
C THR A 137 -9.07 3.98 -8.30
N GLY A 138 -8.33 2.93 -7.92
CA GLY A 138 -7.33 2.30 -8.79
C GLY A 138 -6.07 3.15 -9.02
N ARG A 139 -5.95 4.34 -8.41
CA ARG A 139 -4.79 5.23 -8.53
C ARG A 139 -3.83 5.02 -7.37
N LEU A 140 -2.61 4.60 -7.66
CA LEU A 140 -1.57 4.39 -6.66
C LEU A 140 -0.46 5.42 -6.82
N ARG A 141 -0.08 6.07 -5.72
CA ARG A 141 1.08 6.97 -5.69
C ARG A 141 2.28 6.25 -5.10
N LEU A 142 3.42 6.40 -5.75
CA LEU A 142 4.67 5.78 -5.35
C LEU A 142 5.69 6.84 -4.98
N ALA A 143 6.19 6.76 -3.76
CA ALA A 143 7.38 7.48 -3.32
C ALA A 143 8.63 6.70 -3.74
N PHE A 144 9.68 7.41 -4.12
CA PHE A 144 10.92 6.79 -4.58
C PHE A 144 12.12 7.70 -4.30
N SER A 145 13.33 7.12 -4.34
CA SER A 145 14.57 7.89 -4.26
C SER A 145 15.74 7.13 -4.88
N GLY A 146 16.79 7.86 -5.23
CA GLY A 146 18.10 7.34 -5.63
C GLY A 146 18.91 6.72 -4.48
N GLY A 147 18.28 6.37 -3.35
CA GLY A 147 18.91 5.65 -2.25
C GLY A 147 19.66 6.54 -1.26
N MET A 148 20.58 5.94 -0.51
CA MET A 148 21.30 6.59 0.60
C MET A 148 22.67 7.14 0.15
N ILE A 149 22.69 7.83 -0.99
CA ILE A 149 23.89 8.51 -1.53
C ILE A 149 24.10 9.83 -0.75
N PRO A 150 25.25 10.05 -0.10
CA PRO A 150 25.53 11.27 0.65
C PRO A 150 25.48 12.53 -0.21
N GLU A 151 26.09 12.47 -1.39
CA GLU A 151 26.20 13.58 -2.32
C GLU A 151 24.84 13.91 -2.95
N ILE A 152 24.35 15.12 -2.74
CA ILE A 152 22.99 15.54 -3.12
C ILE A 152 22.79 15.45 -4.64
N GLU A 153 23.67 16.07 -5.42
CA GLU A 153 23.57 16.12 -6.88
C GLU A 153 23.59 14.71 -7.50
N GLN A 154 24.45 13.83 -6.97
CA GLN A 154 24.51 12.44 -7.42
C GLN A 154 23.26 11.65 -7.02
N ARG A 155 22.73 11.89 -5.81
CA ARG A 155 21.49 11.29 -5.35
C ARG A 155 20.31 11.72 -6.22
N GLU A 156 20.18 13.00 -6.54
CA GLU A 156 19.12 13.54 -7.39
C GLU A 156 19.19 12.98 -8.81
N ALA A 157 20.38 12.99 -9.42
CA ALA A 157 20.59 12.37 -10.72
C ALA A 157 20.20 10.87 -10.72
N ASN A 158 20.55 10.14 -9.65
CA ASN A 158 20.17 8.75 -9.50
C ASN A 158 18.67 8.57 -9.19
N THR A 159 18.04 9.50 -8.48
CA THR A 159 16.58 9.51 -8.26
C THR A 159 15.84 9.58 -9.59
N VAL A 160 16.33 10.41 -10.54
CA VAL A 160 15.75 10.49 -11.88
C VAL A 160 15.87 9.16 -12.63
N VAL A 161 17.03 8.50 -12.57
CA VAL A 161 17.24 7.18 -13.17
C VAL A 161 16.29 6.13 -12.57
N VAL A 162 16.16 6.09 -11.24
CA VAL A 162 15.24 5.18 -10.55
C VAL A 162 13.78 5.47 -10.92
N GLY A 163 13.39 6.74 -10.97
CA GLY A 163 12.03 7.15 -11.34
C GLY A 163 11.65 6.72 -12.75
N HIS A 164 12.53 6.94 -13.74
CA HIS A 164 12.33 6.46 -15.10
C HIS A 164 12.22 4.94 -15.17
N ARG A 165 13.04 4.22 -14.41
CA ARG A 165 13.00 2.76 -14.38
C ARG A 165 11.68 2.23 -13.81
N ILE A 166 11.17 2.85 -12.73
CA ILE A 166 9.87 2.48 -12.15
C ILE A 166 8.75 2.69 -13.17
N VAL A 167 8.72 3.86 -13.84
CA VAL A 167 7.72 4.17 -14.87
C VAL A 167 7.79 3.19 -16.05
N GLU A 168 9.00 2.84 -16.49
CA GLU A 168 9.22 1.85 -17.55
C GLU A 168 8.63 0.49 -17.18
N LEU A 169 8.92 -0.02 -15.98
CA LEU A 169 8.44 -1.32 -15.52
C LEU A 169 6.92 -1.34 -15.34
N LEU A 170 6.34 -0.27 -14.79
CA LEU A 170 4.89 -0.15 -14.67
C LEU A 170 4.20 -0.18 -16.04
N ARG A 171 4.73 0.54 -17.02
CA ARG A 171 4.20 0.54 -18.40
C ARG A 171 4.38 -0.82 -19.08
N ALA A 172 5.51 -1.48 -18.88
CA ALA A 172 5.75 -2.82 -19.39
C ALA A 172 4.78 -3.86 -18.80
N ALA A 173 4.33 -3.66 -17.55
CA ALA A 173 3.30 -4.46 -16.90
C ALA A 173 1.86 -4.09 -17.33
N GLY A 174 1.69 -3.10 -18.20
CA GLY A 174 0.40 -2.69 -18.75
C GLY A 174 -0.31 -1.57 -17.98
N PHE A 175 0.32 -0.96 -16.98
CA PHE A 175 -0.26 0.15 -16.23
C PHE A 175 -0.07 1.49 -16.95
N GLY A 176 -1.05 2.38 -16.80
CA GLY A 176 -0.81 3.80 -17.05
C GLY A 176 0.15 4.31 -15.97
N ALA A 177 1.26 4.95 -16.35
CA ALA A 177 2.20 5.52 -15.38
C ALA A 177 2.62 6.92 -15.80
N HIS A 178 2.46 7.87 -14.88
CA HIS A 178 2.78 9.28 -15.08
C HIS A 178 3.73 9.80 -14.01
N TRP A 179 4.75 10.52 -14.47
CA TRP A 179 5.68 11.26 -13.65
C TRP A 179 6.28 12.38 -14.50
N SER A 180 6.37 13.58 -13.94
CA SER A 180 6.84 14.79 -14.64
C SER A 180 8.35 14.83 -14.86
N GLY A 181 9.11 14.00 -14.15
CA GLY A 181 10.56 14.10 -14.03
C GLY A 181 11.02 14.89 -12.80
N ASN A 182 10.09 15.52 -12.07
CA ASN A 182 10.37 16.23 -10.82
C ASN A 182 10.56 15.23 -9.67
N VAL A 183 11.75 15.22 -9.04
CA VAL A 183 12.09 14.30 -7.95
C VAL A 183 11.32 14.55 -6.66
N ASP A 184 10.72 15.73 -6.52
CA ASP A 184 9.87 16.09 -5.38
C ASP A 184 8.41 15.62 -5.53
N GLU A 185 8.06 15.08 -6.71
CA GLU A 185 6.74 14.54 -7.00
C GLU A 185 6.71 13.01 -6.93
N ARG A 186 5.56 12.46 -6.54
CA ARG A 186 5.34 11.01 -6.58
C ARG A 186 5.02 10.53 -8.00
N ILE A 187 5.38 9.29 -8.30
CA ILE A 187 4.92 8.61 -9.51
C ILE A 187 3.46 8.20 -9.30
N GLU A 188 2.59 8.47 -10.27
CA GLU A 188 1.21 7.97 -10.26
C GLU A 188 1.08 6.77 -11.21
N ALA A 189 0.59 5.66 -10.67
CA ALA A 189 0.23 4.45 -11.41
C ALA A 189 -1.29 4.30 -11.46
N ASP A 190 -1.81 4.17 -12.67
CA ASP A 190 -3.18 3.78 -12.97
C ASP A 190 -3.27 2.26 -13.07
N LEU A 191 -3.77 1.65 -12.00
CA LEU A 191 -4.03 0.22 -11.97
C LEU A 191 -5.39 -0.11 -12.60
N GLY A 192 -6.25 0.88 -12.84
CA GLY A 192 -7.66 0.68 -13.17
C GLY A 192 -8.48 0.15 -11.99
N GLN A 193 -8.05 -0.93 -11.35
CA GLN A 193 -8.64 -1.51 -10.15
C GLN A 193 -7.59 -2.07 -9.21
N TRP A 194 -7.81 -1.93 -7.89
CA TRP A 194 -7.04 -2.65 -6.88
C TRP A 194 -7.70 -3.99 -6.58
N ARG A 195 -7.01 -5.09 -6.90
CA ARG A 195 -7.52 -6.46 -6.66
C ARG A 195 -6.47 -7.35 -6.00
N LYS A 196 -6.13 -7.05 -4.75
CA LYS A 196 -5.33 -7.95 -3.91
C LYS A 196 -6.22 -8.94 -3.18
N ARG A 197 -5.96 -10.24 -3.37
CA ARG A 197 -6.68 -11.30 -2.66
C ARG A 197 -6.38 -11.26 -1.17
N SER A 198 -7.40 -11.56 -0.38
CA SER A 198 -7.27 -11.75 1.07
C SER A 198 -6.21 -12.81 1.38
N PRO A 199 -5.46 -12.67 2.48
CA PRO A 199 -4.52 -13.68 2.94
C PRO A 199 -5.19 -15.05 3.02
N ARG A 200 -4.43 -16.09 2.67
CA ARG A 200 -4.84 -17.47 2.94
C ARG A 200 -4.69 -17.71 4.45
N ALA A 201 -5.73 -18.28 5.05
CA ALA A 201 -5.69 -18.75 6.43
C ALA A 201 -4.68 -19.89 6.59
#